data_AF-A0AAU6J863-F1
#
_entry.id   AF-A0AAU6J863-F1
#
_cell.length_a   1.000
_cell.length_b   1.000
_cell.length_c   1.000
_cell.angle_alpha   90.00
_cell.angle_beta   90.00
_cell.angle_gamma   90.00
#
_symmetry.space_group_name_H-M   'P 1'
#
loop_
_entity.id
_entity.type
_entity.pdbx_description
1 polymer ?
#
loop_
_entity_poly.entity_id
_entity_poly.type
_entity_poly.pdbx_seq_one_letter_code
_entity_poly.pdbx_strand_id
1 'polypeptide(L)'
;MALCLGLTTGCSFGESSDPKRAAAQQERFCAQFGQWQQEVDTPDADSVAGQMVIDAAKVLDREHLDTGGSHILRDTEAAVVYRMHDSGARVAAYCDRAGFETLVG
;
A
#
# COMPACT_ATOMS: atom_id res chain seq x y z
N MET A 1 -8.24 -11.47 -52.84
CA MET A 1 -6.90 -11.01 -52.43
C MET A 1 -7.07 -10.34 -51.08
N ALA A 2 -6.82 -11.04 -49.97
CA ALA A 2 -5.52 -11.24 -49.32
C ALA A 2 -5.18 -10.07 -48.35
N LEU A 3 -5.35 -10.40 -47.06
CA LEU A 3 -4.76 -9.93 -45.80
C LEU A 3 -3.81 -8.72 -45.79
N CYS A 4 -4.04 -7.82 -44.83
CA CYS A 4 -2.99 -7.19 -44.05
C CYS A 4 -3.16 -7.54 -42.56
N LEU A 5 -2.41 -8.55 -42.12
CA LEU A 5 -1.99 -8.73 -40.73
C LEU A 5 -0.88 -7.71 -40.47
N GLY A 6 -1.09 -6.79 -39.53
CA GLY A 6 -0.12 -5.78 -39.12
C GLY A 6 -0.18 -5.57 -37.62
N LEU A 7 0.57 -6.40 -36.89
CA LEU A 7 0.96 -6.18 -35.51
C LEU A 7 1.82 -4.91 -35.44
N THR A 8 1.36 -3.83 -34.83
CA THR A 8 2.24 -2.88 -34.14
C THR A 8 1.46 -2.05 -33.13
N THR A 9 1.95 -2.11 -31.89
CA THR A 9 1.80 -1.06 -30.86
C THR A 9 0.38 -0.60 -30.57
N GLY A 10 -0.32 -1.38 -29.74
CA GLY A 10 -1.29 -0.80 -28.82
C GLY A 10 -0.54 0.12 -27.86
N CYS A 11 -0.32 1.37 -28.29
CA CYS A 11 -0.03 2.47 -27.37
C CYS A 11 -1.28 2.67 -26.51
N SER A 12 -1.40 1.89 -25.44
CA SER A 12 -2.34 2.20 -24.37
C SER A 12 -1.73 3.34 -23.56
N PHE A 13 -1.84 4.55 -24.10
CA PHE A 13 -1.93 5.75 -23.27
C PHE A 13 -3.29 5.65 -22.59
N GLY A 14 -3.31 4.96 -21.46
CA GLY A 14 -4.50 4.53 -20.76
C GLY A 14 -4.11 4.12 -19.35
N GLU A 15 -3.79 5.13 -18.57
CA GLU A 15 -3.80 5.13 -17.11
C GLU A 15 -5.05 4.40 -16.60
N SER A 16 -4.87 3.13 -16.24
CA SER A 16 -5.85 2.35 -15.50
C SER A 16 -5.07 1.27 -14.79
N SER A 17 -4.79 1.53 -13.51
CA SER A 17 -4.14 0.59 -12.61
C SER A 17 -4.87 -0.76 -12.72
N ASP A 18 -4.16 -1.79 -13.17
CA ASP A 18 -4.72 -3.15 -13.19
C ASP A 18 -5.26 -3.44 -11.78
N PRO A 19 -6.57 -3.72 -11.61
CA PRO A 19 -7.18 -3.88 -10.30
C PRO A 19 -6.54 -5.01 -9.50
N LYS A 20 -5.99 -6.04 -10.17
CA LYS A 20 -5.24 -7.10 -9.49
C LYS A 20 -3.91 -6.60 -8.95
N ARG A 21 -3.23 -5.72 -9.69
CA ARG A 21 -1.99 -5.10 -9.24
C ARG A 21 -2.25 -4.15 -8.08
N ALA A 22 -3.32 -3.35 -8.13
CA ALA A 22 -3.72 -2.47 -7.04
C ALA A 22 -3.99 -3.27 -5.75
N ALA A 23 -4.81 -4.32 -5.85
CA ALA A 23 -5.10 -5.20 -4.72
C ALA A 23 -3.83 -5.86 -4.14
N ALA A 24 -2.92 -6.34 -5.01
CA ALA A 24 -1.65 -6.93 -4.56
C ALA A 24 -0.74 -5.93 -3.82
N GLN A 25 -0.76 -4.66 -4.20
CA GLN A 25 0.00 -3.63 -3.49
C GLN A 25 -0.61 -3.29 -2.14
N GLN A 26 -1.93 -3.19 -2.08
CA GLN A 26 -2.67 -2.95 -0.83
C GLN A 26 -2.47 -4.11 0.15
N GLU A 27 -2.62 -5.35 -0.31
CA GLU A 27 -2.37 -6.56 0.48
C GLU A 27 -0.95 -6.57 1.04
N ARG A 28 0.04 -6.33 0.18
CA ARG A 28 1.46 -6.29 0.57
C ARG A 28 1.73 -5.19 1.59
N PHE A 29 1.12 -4.02 1.45
CA PHE A 29 1.24 -2.95 2.43
C PHE A 29 0.63 -3.36 3.78
N CYS A 30 -0.60 -3.88 3.78
CA CYS A 30 -1.30 -4.28 5.00
C CYS A 30 -0.58 -5.42 5.74
N ALA A 31 -0.04 -6.40 5.02
CA ALA A 31 0.79 -7.46 5.59
C ALA A 31 2.05 -6.89 6.27
N GLN A 32 2.77 -5.98 5.61
CA GLN A 32 3.96 -5.35 6.20
C GLN A 32 3.61 -4.50 7.41
N PHE A 33 2.50 -3.76 7.36
CA PHE A 33 2.04 -2.94 8.48
C PHE A 33 1.73 -3.80 9.71
N GLY A 34 0.96 -4.88 9.55
CA GLY A 34 0.65 -5.78 10.67
C GLY A 34 1.85 -6.56 11.20
N GLN A 35 2.83 -6.89 10.36
CA GLN A 35 4.11 -7.44 10.85
C GLN A 35 4.87 -6.41 11.69
N TRP A 36 4.98 -5.17 11.20
CA TRP A 36 5.60 -4.09 11.97
C TRP A 36 4.89 -3.85 13.31
N GLN A 37 3.55 -3.88 13.37
CA GLN A 37 2.79 -3.74 14.62
C GLN A 37 3.17 -4.81 15.67
N GLN A 38 3.45 -6.04 15.25
CA GLN A 38 3.85 -7.13 16.15
C GLN A 38 5.28 -6.97 16.68
N GLU A 39 6.13 -6.30 15.89
CA GLU A 39 7.55 -6.14 16.19
C GLU A 39 7.86 -4.80 16.87
N VAL A 40 6.96 -3.82 16.80
CA VAL A 40 7.19 -2.42 17.19
C VAL A 40 7.72 -2.22 18.61
N ASP A 41 7.37 -3.12 19.53
CA ASP A 41 7.82 -3.09 20.93
C ASP A 41 9.22 -3.69 21.14
N THR A 42 9.86 -4.20 20.07
CA THR A 42 11.23 -4.71 20.13
C THR A 42 12.25 -3.61 19.79
N PRO A 43 13.37 -3.49 20.53
CA PRO A 43 14.35 -2.41 20.36
C PRO A 43 14.97 -2.30 18.95
N ASP A 44 15.02 -3.39 18.19
CA ASP A 44 15.66 -3.48 16.87
C ASP A 44 14.68 -3.37 15.69
N ALA A 45 13.37 -3.56 15.91
CA ALA A 45 12.35 -3.49 14.85
C ALA A 45 12.09 -2.08 14.33
N ASP A 46 12.62 -1.07 15.00
CA ASP A 46 12.30 0.32 14.73
C ASP A 46 12.90 0.86 13.41
N SER A 47 13.81 0.14 12.75
CA SER A 47 14.55 0.71 11.60
C SER A 47 14.26 0.06 10.24
N VAL A 48 14.13 -1.27 10.15
CA VAL A 48 13.98 -1.94 8.83
C VAL A 48 12.51 -2.21 8.50
N ALA A 49 11.78 -2.86 9.40
CA ALA A 49 10.36 -3.16 9.18
C ALA A 49 9.55 -1.87 9.02
N GLY A 50 9.78 -0.87 9.88
CA GLY A 50 9.15 0.45 9.76
C GLY A 50 9.44 1.13 8.40
N GLN A 51 10.68 1.07 7.91
CA GLN A 51 11.03 1.66 6.62
C GLN A 51 10.36 0.93 5.45
N MET A 52 10.27 -0.40 5.50
CA MET A 52 9.56 -1.20 4.49
C MET A 52 8.08 -0.82 4.39
N VAL A 53 7.43 -0.60 5.53
CA VAL A 53 6.04 -0.14 5.60
C VAL A 53 5.91 1.25 4.94
N ILE A 54 6.79 2.19 5.28
CA ILE A 54 6.78 3.55 4.68
C ILE A 54 6.99 3.47 3.16
N ASP A 55 7.92 2.63 2.69
CA ASP A 55 8.18 2.49 1.26
C ASP A 55 7.00 1.86 0.51
N ALA A 56 6.30 0.91 1.13
CA ALA A 56 5.05 0.39 0.60
C ALA A 56 3.95 1.46 0.55
N ALA A 57 3.84 2.33 1.57
CA ALA A 57 2.89 3.43 1.58
C ALA A 57 3.18 4.46 0.46
N LYS A 58 4.45 4.75 0.16
CA LYS A 58 4.84 5.60 -0.97
C LYS A 58 4.39 5.02 -2.31
N VAL A 59 4.40 3.70 -2.46
CA VAL A 59 3.89 3.04 -3.67
C VAL A 59 2.39 3.26 -3.79
N LEU A 60 1.63 3.08 -2.70
CA LEU A 60 0.18 3.31 -2.69
C LEU A 60 -0.16 4.77 -3.01
N ASP A 61 0.54 5.73 -2.40
CA ASP A 61 0.35 7.18 -2.63
C ASP A 61 0.64 7.56 -4.09
N ARG A 62 1.76 7.08 -4.64
CA ARG A 62 2.13 7.32 -6.04
C ARG A 62 1.14 6.72 -7.03
N GLU A 63 0.54 5.57 -6.71
CA GLU A 63 -0.45 4.91 -7.56
C GLU A 63 -1.88 5.37 -7.26
N HIS A 64 -2.07 6.37 -6.37
CA HIS A 64 -3.36 6.90 -5.95
C HIS A 64 -4.32 5.81 -5.44
N LEU A 65 -3.77 4.83 -4.71
CA LEU A 65 -4.50 3.73 -4.10
C LEU A 65 -4.94 4.04 -2.66
N ASP A 66 -4.68 5.26 -2.19
CA ASP A 66 -5.33 5.81 -1.02
C ASP A 66 -6.82 6.04 -1.32
N THR A 67 -7.71 5.39 -0.57
CA THR A 67 -9.15 5.38 -0.85
C THR A 67 -9.93 6.09 0.27
N GLY A 68 -11.03 6.74 -0.10
CA GLY A 68 -11.93 7.39 0.86
C GLY A 68 -11.30 8.59 1.58
N GLY A 69 -10.37 9.31 0.95
CA GLY A 69 -9.70 10.47 1.54
C GLY A 69 -8.67 10.13 2.61
N SER A 70 -8.21 8.87 2.68
CA SER A 70 -7.10 8.49 3.54
C SER A 70 -5.81 9.19 3.11
N HIS A 71 -4.99 9.62 4.06
CA HIS A 71 -3.63 10.09 3.76
C HIS A 71 -2.65 8.98 4.12
N ILE A 72 -2.69 7.86 3.38
CA ILE A 72 -2.06 6.60 3.82
C ILE A 72 -0.57 6.74 4.09
N LEU A 73 0.16 7.48 3.24
CA LEU A 73 1.58 7.76 3.44
C LEU A 73 1.81 8.59 4.72
N ARG A 74 1.08 9.69 4.90
CA ARG A 74 1.18 10.56 6.07
C ARG A 74 0.85 9.84 7.37
N ASP A 75 -0.24 9.06 7.37
CA ASP A 75 -0.67 8.29 8.55
C ASP A 75 0.33 7.18 8.87
N THR A 76 0.90 6.53 7.85
CA THR A 76 1.95 5.54 8.01
C THR A 76 3.22 6.15 8.60
N GLU A 77 3.71 7.27 8.06
CA GLU A 77 4.89 7.97 8.61
C GLU A 77 4.66 8.39 10.06
N ALA A 78 3.46 8.90 10.38
CA ALA A 78 3.13 9.29 11.74
C ALA A 78 3.03 8.11 12.71
N ALA A 79 2.50 6.98 12.26
CA ALA A 79 2.45 5.75 13.05
C ALA A 79 3.86 5.18 13.30
N VAL A 80 4.66 5.08 12.23
CA VAL A 80 5.96 4.42 12.27
C VAL A 80 7.02 5.27 12.96
N VAL A 81 7.19 6.53 12.52
CA VAL A 81 8.27 7.42 12.97
C VAL A 81 7.93 8.10 14.29
N TYR A 82 6.69 8.58 14.44
CA TYR A 82 6.28 9.34 15.62
C TYR A 82 5.50 8.51 16.63
N ARG A 83 5.34 7.20 16.40
CA ARG A 83 4.61 6.28 17.29
C ARG A 83 3.20 6.75 17.62
N MET A 84 2.55 7.47 16.71
CA MET A 84 1.20 7.98 16.93
C MET A 84 0.18 6.87 16.75
N HIS A 85 -0.36 6.36 17.87
CA HIS A 85 -1.36 5.28 17.88
C HIS A 85 -2.61 5.60 17.03
N ASP A 86 -3.12 6.84 17.10
CA ASP A 86 -4.29 7.25 16.30
C ASP A 86 -4.01 7.17 14.79
N SER A 87 -2.78 7.46 14.37
CA SER A 87 -2.37 7.30 12.97
C SER A 87 -2.29 5.83 12.59
N GLY A 88 -1.77 4.98 13.47
CA GLY A 88 -1.78 3.52 13.27
C GLY A 88 -3.20 2.96 13.13
N ALA A 89 -4.15 3.45 13.95
CA ALA A 89 -5.55 3.06 13.84
C ALA A 89 -6.19 3.50 12.51
N ARG A 90 -5.83 4.67 11.97
CA ARG A 90 -6.29 5.10 10.63
C ARG A 90 -5.73 4.22 9.51
N VAL A 91 -4.47 3.78 9.63
CA VAL A 91 -3.87 2.81 8.70
C VAL A 91 -4.57 1.45 8.77
N ALA A 92 -4.82 0.94 9.98
CA ALA A 92 -5.57 -0.31 10.15
C ALA A 92 -6.99 -0.21 9.55
N ALA A 93 -7.68 0.91 9.76
CA ALA A 93 -8.99 1.16 9.16
C ALA A 93 -8.95 1.27 7.63
N TYR A 94 -7.82 1.72 7.05
CA TYR A 94 -7.62 1.66 5.60
C TYR A 94 -7.54 0.21 5.11
N CYS A 95 -6.77 -0.64 5.79
CA CYS A 95 -6.65 -2.06 5.46
C CYS A 95 -7.99 -2.80 5.58
N ASP A 96 -8.79 -2.48 6.59
CA ASP A 96 -10.16 -3.00 6.73
C ASP A 96 -11.06 -2.59 5.55
N ARG A 97 -11.08 -1.31 5.17
CA ARG A 97 -11.83 -0.86 3.98
C ARG A 97 -11.34 -1.48 2.68
N ALA A 98 -10.07 -1.87 2.61
CA ALA A 98 -9.49 -2.56 1.47
C ALA A 98 -9.75 -4.08 1.47
N GLY A 99 -10.37 -4.63 2.53
CA GLY A 99 -10.68 -6.06 2.68
C GLY A 99 -9.53 -6.91 3.20
N PHE A 100 -8.58 -6.28 3.90
CA PHE A 100 -7.37 -6.89 4.47
C PHE A 100 -7.30 -6.73 5.99
N GLU A 101 -8.45 -6.66 6.67
CA GLU A 101 -8.56 -6.50 8.13
C GLU A 101 -7.83 -7.60 8.90
N THR A 102 -7.73 -8.81 8.33
CA THR A 102 -7.06 -9.95 8.96
C THR A 102 -5.54 -9.85 8.96
N LEU A 103 -4.97 -8.92 8.18
CA LEU A 103 -3.53 -8.72 8.08
C LEU A 103 -3.00 -7.68 9.07
N VAL A 104 -3.88 -6.93 9.75
CA VAL A 104 -3.53 -5.84 10.66
C VAL A 104 -4.15 -6.07 12.04
N GLY A 105 -3.50 -5.59 13.11
CA GLY A 105 -3.90 -5.86 14.49
C GLY A 105 -3.17 -4.99 15.48
#